data_AF-A0A087S3T5-F1
#
_entry.id   AF-A0A087S3T5-F1
#
_cell.length_a   1.000
_cell.length_b   1.000
_cell.length_c   1.000
_cell.angle_alpha   90.00
_cell.angle_beta   90.00
_cell.angle_gamma   90.00
#
_symmetry.space_group_name_H-M   'P 1'
#
loop_
_entity.id
_entity.type
_entity.pdbx_description
1 polymer ?
#
loop_
_entity_poly.entity_id
_entity_poly.type
_entity_poly.pdbx_seq_one_letter_code
_entity_poly.pdbx_strand_id
1 'polypeptide(L)'
;MLNSADVNIRTKVIWELKYCMTKLQQLQKLVEEKGELMVMSDTGEKFELHKHNVKFDESSDLVEIDGGTKKFWLIPSKIAYYWTHDKAREE
;
A
#
# COMPACT_ATOMS: atom_id res chain seq x y z
N MET A 1 17.04 2.60 43.51
CA MET A 1 16.13 1.50 43.16
C MET A 1 15.20 2.02 42.08
N LEU A 2 15.30 1.53 40.85
CA LEU A 2 14.37 1.90 39.78
C LEU A 2 13.03 1.24 40.08
N ASN A 3 11.97 2.03 40.06
CA ASN A 3 10.62 1.62 40.40
C ASN A 3 10.12 0.62 39.34
N SER A 4 9.53 -0.50 39.75
CA SER A 4 9.09 -1.58 38.83
C SER A 4 8.03 -1.15 37.79
N ALA A 5 7.51 0.07 37.91
CA ALA A 5 6.61 0.69 36.93
C ALA A 5 7.32 1.29 35.69
N ASP A 6 8.57 1.75 35.82
CA ASP A 6 9.31 2.39 34.71
C ASP A 6 9.81 1.37 33.67
N VAL A 7 10.05 0.13 34.10
CA VAL A 7 10.50 -0.96 33.21
C VAL A 7 9.37 -1.43 32.30
N ASN A 8 8.12 -1.33 32.75
CA ASN A 8 6.94 -1.86 32.07
C ASN A 8 6.40 -0.92 30.97
N ILE A 9 6.63 0.38 31.09
CA ILE A 9 6.24 1.36 30.08
C ILE A 9 7.22 1.32 28.89
N ARG A 10 8.52 1.20 29.16
CA ARG A 10 9.53 1.14 28.10
C ARG A 10 9.38 -0.09 27.21
N THR A 11 9.03 -1.25 27.77
CA THR A 11 8.79 -2.45 26.96
C THR A 11 7.51 -2.31 26.13
N LYS A 12 6.39 -1.85 26.70
CA LYS A 12 5.12 -1.71 25.95
C LYS A 12 5.22 -0.78 24.73
N VAL A 13 5.89 0.36 24.88
CA VAL A 13 6.08 1.33 23.78
C VAL A 13 6.97 0.76 22.65
N ILE A 14 7.93 -0.11 22.99
CA ILE A 14 8.80 -0.77 21.99
C ILE A 14 8.05 -1.85 21.19
N TRP A 15 6.96 -2.42 21.73
CA TRP A 15 6.13 -3.40 21.01
C TRP A 15 5.08 -2.77 20.09
N GLU A 16 4.51 -1.61 20.44
CA GLU A 16 3.55 -0.90 19.56
C GLU A 16 4.22 -0.21 18.37
N LEU A 17 5.53 0.09 18.43
CA LEU A 17 6.29 0.70 17.34
C LEU A 17 6.79 -0.28 16.27
N LYS A 18 6.49 -1.59 16.38
CA LYS A 18 7.16 -2.63 15.58
C LYS A 18 6.51 -3.05 14.25
N TYR A 19 5.33 -2.55 13.89
CA TYR A 19 4.70 -2.89 12.60
C TYR A 19 3.89 -1.71 12.05
N CYS A 20 4.57 -0.65 11.60
CA CYS A 20 3.96 0.25 10.64
C CYS A 20 3.96 -0.47 9.28
N MET A 21 2.78 -0.84 8.78
CA MET A 21 2.66 -1.42 7.43
C MET A 21 3.31 -0.46 6.42
N THR A 22 4.11 -1.01 5.51
CA THR A 22 4.68 -0.21 4.43
C THR A 22 3.57 0.27 3.49
N LYS A 23 3.84 1.33 2.71
CA LYS A 23 2.89 1.79 1.68
C LYS A 23 2.60 0.69 0.66
N LEU A 24 3.58 -0.15 0.32
CA LEU A 24 3.40 -1.31 -0.55
C LEU A 24 2.37 -2.29 0.05
N GLN A 25 2.54 -2.66 1.32
CA GLN A 25 1.64 -3.58 2.02
C GLN A 25 0.22 -3.01 2.17
N GLN A 26 0.11 -1.70 2.41
CA GLN A 26 -1.18 -1.01 2.43
C GLN A 26 -1.86 -1.09 1.06
N LEU A 27 -1.12 -0.83 -0.01
CA LEU A 27 -1.64 -0.88 -1.37
C LEU A 27 -2.07 -2.29 -1.78
N GLN A 28 -1.26 -3.30 -1.45
CA GLN A 28 -1.57 -4.70 -1.69
C GLN A 28 -2.86 -5.11 -0.98
N LYS A 29 -3.00 -4.74 0.30
CA LYS A 29 -4.22 -5.01 1.07
C LYS A 29 -5.44 -4.35 0.45
N LEU A 30 -5.33 -3.08 0.01
CA LEU A 30 -6.44 -2.37 -0.61
C LEU A 30 -6.88 -3.01 -1.93
N VAL A 31 -5.93 -3.40 -2.79
CA VAL A 31 -6.24 -4.11 -4.05
C VAL A 31 -6.89 -5.48 -3.75
N GLU A 32 -6.43 -6.19 -2.72
CA GLU A 32 -7.02 -7.45 -2.29
C GLU A 32 -8.46 -7.28 -1.77
N GLU A 33 -8.72 -6.24 -0.98
CA GLU A 33 -10.05 -5.98 -0.41
C GLU A 33 -11.06 -5.41 -1.42
N LYS A 34 -10.60 -4.55 -2.33
CA LYS A 34 -11.48 -3.79 -3.24
C LYS A 34 -11.55 -4.39 -4.64
N GLY A 35 -10.59 -5.24 -5.02
CA GLY A 35 -10.48 -5.84 -6.35
C GLY A 35 -9.83 -4.93 -7.38
N GLU A 36 -10.13 -3.63 -7.31
CA GLU A 36 -9.65 -2.59 -8.22
C GLU A 36 -9.32 -1.32 -7.44
N LEU A 37 -8.22 -0.67 -7.83
CA LEU A 37 -7.78 0.60 -7.25
C LEU A 37 -7.16 1.48 -8.33
N MET A 38 -7.64 2.72 -8.42
CA MET A 38 -7.01 3.74 -9.23
C MET A 38 -5.96 4.47 -8.41
N VAL A 39 -4.78 4.70 -9.00
CA VAL A 39 -3.68 5.44 -8.35
C VAL A 39 -3.20 6.56 -9.24
N MET A 40 -2.76 7.65 -8.63
CA MET A 40 -2.10 8.77 -9.30
C MET A 40 -0.73 9.00 -8.68
N SER A 41 0.32 9.03 -9.51
CA SER A 41 1.68 9.36 -9.09
C SER A 41 1.82 10.85 -8.75
N ASP A 42 2.94 11.23 -8.13
CA ASP A 42 3.34 12.61 -7.89
C ASP A 42 3.63 13.40 -9.18
N THR A 43 3.85 12.71 -10.30
CA THR A 43 3.94 13.27 -11.66
C THR A 43 2.58 13.48 -12.33
N GLY A 44 1.48 13.00 -11.72
CA GLY A 44 0.12 13.09 -12.25
C GLY A 44 -0.27 11.96 -13.20
N GLU A 45 0.60 10.97 -13.41
CA GLU A 45 0.30 9.77 -14.20
C GLU A 45 -0.70 8.89 -13.44
N LYS A 46 -1.66 8.32 -14.17
CA LYS A 46 -2.73 7.51 -13.58
C LYS A 46 -2.58 6.06 -14.01
N PHE A 47 -2.73 5.15 -13.05
CA PHE A 47 -2.70 3.72 -13.27
C PHE A 47 -3.90 3.05 -12.61
N GLU A 48 -4.35 1.98 -13.24
CA GLU A 48 -5.43 1.15 -12.77
C GLU A 48 -4.85 -0.18 -12.28
N LEU A 49 -4.95 -0.44 -10.98
CA LEU A 49 -4.45 -1.63 -10.33
C LEU A 49 -5.59 -2.63 -10.14
N HIS A 50 -5.45 -3.82 -10.73
CA HIS A 50 -6.35 -4.95 -10.58
C HIS A 50 -5.58 -6.15 -10.04
N LYS A 51 -6.24 -7.01 -9.27
CA LYS A 51 -5.60 -8.24 -8.74
C LYS A 51 -4.85 -9.07 -9.78
N HIS A 52 -5.32 -9.05 -11.03
CA HIS A 52 -4.77 -9.87 -12.11
C HIS A 52 -3.66 -9.19 -12.92
N ASN A 53 -3.50 -7.87 -12.82
CA ASN A 53 -2.50 -7.13 -13.60
C ASN A 53 -1.34 -6.58 -12.74
N VAL A 54 -1.40 -6.73 -11.42
CA VAL A 54 -0.34 -6.24 -10.52
C VAL A 54 0.47 -7.36 -9.87
N LYS A 55 1.75 -7.09 -9.66
CA LYS A 55 2.63 -7.87 -8.78
C LYS A 55 3.34 -6.94 -7.81
N PHE A 56 3.20 -7.22 -6.52
CA PHE A 56 3.87 -6.50 -5.44
C PHE A 56 5.21 -7.17 -5.14
N ASP A 57 6.31 -6.43 -5.25
CA ASP A 57 7.65 -6.91 -4.93
C ASP A 57 8.17 -6.21 -3.67
N GLU A 58 8.09 -6.91 -2.54
CA GLU A 58 8.57 -6.40 -1.25
C GLU A 58 10.10 -6.23 -1.21
N SER A 59 10.85 -6.93 -2.08
CA SER A 59 12.31 -6.84 -2.08
C SER A 59 12.82 -5.55 -2.70
N SER A 60 12.10 -5.03 -3.71
CA SER A 60 12.46 -3.81 -4.42
C SER A 60 11.57 -2.60 -4.08
N ASP A 61 10.52 -2.79 -3.26
CA ASP A 61 9.48 -1.80 -2.96
C ASP A 61 8.82 -1.25 -4.23
N LEU A 62 8.51 -2.15 -5.17
CA LEU A 62 7.90 -1.82 -6.46
C LEU A 62 6.59 -2.58 -6.68
N VAL A 63 5.70 -1.95 -7.45
CA VAL A 63 4.52 -2.57 -8.02
C VAL A 63 4.75 -2.67 -9.52
N GLU A 64 4.84 -3.89 -10.04
CA GLU A 64 4.80 -4.14 -11.47
C GLU A 64 3.35 -4.17 -11.93
N ILE A 65 3.04 -3.47 -13.02
CA ILE A 65 1.71 -3.38 -13.63
C ILE A 65 1.82 -3.86 -15.07
N ASP A 66 1.07 -4.90 -15.40
CA ASP A 66 0.93 -5.40 -16.76
C ASP A 66 -0.20 -4.66 -17.50
N GLY A 67 0.17 -3.77 -18.41
CA GLY A 67 -0.75 -3.05 -19.28
C GLY A 67 -1.07 -3.79 -20.58
N GLY A 68 -0.74 -5.07 -20.70
CA GLY A 68 -0.95 -5.93 -21.87
C GLY A 68 0.05 -5.70 -23.00
N THR A 69 0.28 -4.45 -23.40
CA THR A 69 1.28 -4.10 -24.43
C THR A 69 2.61 -3.62 -23.85
N LYS A 70 2.58 -3.12 -22.62
CA LYS A 70 3.72 -2.54 -21.90
C LYS A 70 3.63 -2.90 -20.43
N LYS A 71 4.79 -2.95 -19.78
CA LYS A 71 4.91 -3.07 -18.33
C LYS A 71 5.27 -1.73 -17.73
N PHE A 72 4.71 -1.45 -16.57
CA PHE A 72 4.99 -0.24 -15.80
C PHE A 72 5.45 -0.63 -14.40
N TRP A 73 6.28 0.22 -13.80
CA TRP A 73 6.72 0.08 -12.43
C TRP A 73 6.32 1.31 -11.65
N LEU A 74 5.65 1.09 -10.53
CA LEU A 74 5.17 2.14 -9.66
C LEU A 74 5.86 2.00 -8.31
N ILE A 75 6.41 3.12 -7.83
CA ILE A 75 7.02 3.22 -6.50
C ILE A 75 5.90 3.66 -5.54
N PRO A 76 5.49 2.85 -4.54
CA PRO A 76 4.38 3.18 -3.64
C PRO A 76 4.57 4.50 -2.89
N SER A 77 5.81 4.85 -2.56
CA SER A 77 6.12 6.13 -1.90
C SER A 77 5.82 7.36 -2.76
N LYS A 78 5.73 7.20 -4.08
CA LYS A 78 5.45 8.23 -5.09
C LYS A 78 3.99 8.34 -5.48
N ILE A 79 3.10 7.59 -4.84
CA ILE A 79 1.66 7.75 -5.01
C ILE A 79 1.21 9.01 -4.26
N ALA A 80 0.59 9.94 -5.00
CA ALA A 80 0.00 11.15 -4.44
C ALA A 80 -1.41 10.89 -3.90
N TYR A 81 -2.22 10.10 -4.63
CA TYR A 81 -3.61 9.82 -4.27
C TYR A 81 -4.07 8.47 -4.84
N TYR A 82 -5.05 7.83 -4.19
CA TYR A 82 -5.73 6.64 -4.69
C TYR A 82 -7.25 6.72 -4.44
N TRP A 83 -8.03 6.06 -5.29
CA TRP A 83 -9.49 5.96 -5.16
C TRP A 83 -10.00 4.64 -5.74
N THR A 84 -11.20 4.23 -5.31
CA THR A 84 -11.94 3.13 -5.94
C THR A 84 -12.96 3.71 -6.89
N HIS A 85 -13.27 3.01 -7.98
CA HIS A 85 -14.48 3.31 -8.74
C HIS A 85 -15.69 2.94 -7.88
N ASP A 86 -16.43 3.93 -7.39
CA ASP A 86 -17.80 3.68 -6.96
C ASP A 86 -18.57 3.28 -8.21
N LYS A 87 -18.73 1.97 -8.41
CA LYS A 87 -19.74 1.45 -9.33
C LYS A 87 -21.08 1.84 -8.72
N ALA A 88 -21.54 3.07 -8.98
CA ALA A 88 -22.96 3.30 -9.12
C ALA A 88 -23.38 2.34 -10.23
N ARG A 89 -23.93 1.21 -9.80
CA ARG A 89 -24.50 0.17 -10.65
C ARG A 89 -25.49 0.92 -11.55
N GLU A 90 -25.15 1.13 -12.82
CA GLU A 90 -26.17 1.46 -13.81
C GLU A 90 -27.07 0.22 -13.85
N GLU A 91 -28.22 0.33 -13.17
CA GLU A 91 -29.29 -0.67 -13.12
C GLU A 91 -29.96 -0.84 -14.48
#